data_AF-A0A7H4P1N7-F1
#
_entry.id   AF-A0A7H4P1N7-F1
#
_cell.length_a   1.000
_cell.length_b   1.000
_cell.length_c   1.000
_cell.angle_alpha   90.00
_cell.angle_beta   90.00
_cell.angle_gamma   90.00
#
_symmetry.space_group_name_H-M   'P 1'
#
loop_
_entity.id
_entity.type
_entity.pdbx_description
1 polymer ?
#
loop_
_entity_poly.entity_id
_entity_poly.type
_entity_poly.pdbx_seq_one_letter_code
_entity_poly.pdbx_strand_id
1 'polypeptide(L)'
;MALAAGSLLGALLNRVLLRQHVPLGRILAIACILHFVGGVAVYVLRESIWFVAPVALVTLAWAMAIPLVLGSALSAYGDCRGTAGAFFGLFYYVLIGAGLLAAGWGQSLGASLLVCAGVSIFAGWRYITVFDRG
;
A
#
# COMPACT_ATOMS: atom_id res chain seq x y z
N MET A 1 -18.28 5.31 -4.38
CA MET A 1 -18.04 6.29 -3.29
C MET A 1 -17.21 5.75 -2.14
N ALA A 2 -17.53 4.56 -1.60
CA ALA A 2 -16.76 3.96 -0.49
C ALA A 2 -15.24 3.87 -0.73
N LEU A 3 -14.80 3.46 -1.93
CA LEU A 3 -13.38 3.35 -2.26
C LEU A 3 -12.66 4.70 -2.29
N ALA A 4 -13.30 5.71 -2.89
CA ALA A 4 -12.77 7.07 -2.92
C ALA A 4 -12.67 7.67 -1.51
N ALA A 5 -13.67 7.40 -0.65
CA ALA A 5 -13.62 7.76 0.76
C ALA A 5 -12.48 7.05 1.48
N GLY A 6 -12.29 5.75 1.26
CA GLY A 6 -11.15 4.99 1.79
C GLY A 6 -9.80 5.58 1.37
N SER A 7 -9.63 5.91 0.08
CA SER A 7 -8.40 6.53 -0.42
C SER A 7 -8.16 7.93 0.18
N LEU A 8 -9.21 8.75 0.29
CA LEU A 8 -9.12 10.07 0.91
C LEU A 8 -8.75 9.95 2.40
N LEU A 9 -9.40 9.05 3.13
CA LEU A 9 -9.10 8.77 4.54
C LEU A 9 -7.67 8.27 4.72
N GLY A 10 -7.19 7.40 3.85
CA GLY A 10 -5.81 6.91 3.88
C GLY A 10 -4.79 8.01 3.64
N ALA A 11 -5.04 8.87 2.65
CA ALA A 11 -4.19 10.04 2.37
C ALA A 11 -4.18 11.04 3.54
N LEU A 12 -5.34 11.30 4.13
CA LEU A 12 -5.47 12.18 5.31
C LEU A 12 -4.76 11.57 6.53
N LEU A 13 -4.96 10.28 6.80
CA LEU A 13 -4.33 9.59 7.91
C LEU A 13 -2.81 9.59 7.75
N ASN A 14 -2.29 9.30 6.56
CA ASN A 14 -0.87 9.41 6.26
C ASN A 14 -0.34 10.83 6.53
N ARG A 15 -1.05 11.86 6.05
CA ARG A 15 -0.67 13.26 6.27
C ARG A 15 -0.68 13.64 7.76
N VAL A 16 -1.66 13.17 8.53
CA VAL A 16 -1.77 13.42 9.97
C VAL A 16 -0.63 12.73 10.72
N LEU A 17 -0.35 11.46 10.43
CA LEU A 17 0.74 10.71 11.07
C LEU A 17 2.12 11.31 10.77
N LEU A 18 2.35 11.75 9.53
CA LEU A 18 3.57 12.46 9.16
C LEU A 18 3.71 13.80 9.90
N ARG A 19 2.62 14.56 10.06
CA ARG A 19 2.61 15.81 10.86
C ARG A 19 2.86 15.56 12.35
N GLN A 20 2.50 14.39 12.85
CA GLN A 20 2.78 13.96 14.22
C GLN A 20 4.21 13.42 14.39
N HIS A 21 5.08 13.54 13.37
CA HIS A 21 6.46 13.03 13.39
C HIS A 21 6.55 11.51 13.67
N VAL A 22 5.50 10.77 13.32
CA VAL A 22 5.52 9.31 13.43
C VAL A 22 6.57 8.77 12.45
N PRO A 23 7.48 7.88 12.89
CA PRO A 23 8.53 7.36 12.02
C PRO A 23 7.92 6.63 10.81
N LEU A 24 8.53 6.82 9.64
CA LEU A 24 8.04 6.27 8.37
C LEU A 24 7.84 4.75 8.44
N GLY A 25 8.74 4.04 9.12
CA GLY A 25 8.63 2.59 9.33
C GLY A 25 7.34 2.19 10.06
N ARG A 26 6.91 2.96 11.07
CA ARG A 26 5.67 2.68 11.82
C ARG A 26 4.42 2.97 10.99
N ILE A 27 4.43 4.02 10.18
CA ILE A 27 3.33 4.31 9.24
C ILE A 27 3.21 3.18 8.21
N LEU A 28 4.34 2.70 7.67
CA LEU A 28 4.37 1.59 6.74
C LEU A 28 3.86 0.29 7.39
N ALA A 29 4.27 0.00 8.64
CA ALA A 29 3.80 -1.16 9.39
C ALA A 29 2.28 -1.13 9.59
N ILE A 30 1.71 0.02 9.97
CA ILE A 30 0.26 0.20 10.08
C ILE A 30 -0.42 -0.08 8.74
N ALA A 31 0.09 0.48 7.64
CA ALA A 31 -0.46 0.24 6.31
C ALA A 31 -0.40 -1.25 5.92
N CYS A 32 0.71 -1.95 6.21
CA CYS A 32 0.84 -3.39 5.96
C CYS A 32 -0.16 -4.22 6.77
N ILE A 33 -0.36 -3.89 8.04
CA ILE A 33 -1.34 -4.56 8.91
C ILE A 33 -2.76 -4.33 8.37
N LEU A 34 -3.11 -3.09 8.03
CA LEU A 34 -4.42 -2.75 7.46
C LEU A 34 -4.66 -3.48 6.13
N HIS A 35 -3.64 -3.58 5.29
CA HIS A 35 -3.72 -4.35 4.04
C HIS A 35 -3.97 -5.83 4.32
N PHE A 36 -3.21 -6.44 5.23
CA PHE A 36 -3.37 -7.85 5.57
C PHE A 36 -4.77 -8.15 6.13
N VAL A 37 -5.23 -7.35 7.10
CA VAL A 37 -6.58 -7.46 7.66
C VAL A 37 -7.64 -7.26 6.58
N GLY A 38 -7.47 -6.25 5.72
CA GLY A 38 -8.34 -6.01 4.58
C GLY A 38 -8.39 -7.20 3.62
N GLY A 39 -7.25 -7.79 3.26
CA GLY A 39 -7.15 -8.96 2.39
C GLY A 39 -7.84 -10.19 2.96
N VAL A 40 -7.65 -10.47 4.26
CA VAL A 40 -8.35 -11.56 4.96
C VAL A 40 -9.86 -11.31 4.93
N ALA A 41 -10.31 -10.10 5.26
CA ALA A 41 -11.72 -9.75 5.28
C ALA A 41 -12.35 -9.80 3.87
N VAL A 42 -11.63 -9.37 2.83
CA VAL A 42 -12.06 -9.52 1.42
C VAL A 42 -12.22 -11.01 1.07
N TYR A 43 -11.30 -11.87 1.50
CA TYR A 43 -11.38 -13.30 1.23
C TYR A 43 -12.57 -13.98 1.90
N VAL A 44 -12.86 -13.61 3.16
CA VAL A 44 -13.96 -14.19 3.96
C VAL A 44 -15.32 -13.63 3.54
N LEU A 45 -15.46 -12.33 3.31
CA LEU A 45 -16.74 -11.67 3.01
C LEU A 45 -17.07 -11.58 1.51
N ARG A 46 -16.36 -12.31 0.64
CA ARG A 46 -16.50 -12.21 -0.83
C ARG A 46 -17.91 -12.42 -1.37
N GLU A 47 -18.73 -13.24 -0.71
CA GLU A 47 -20.11 -13.53 -1.13
C GLU A 47 -21.16 -12.57 -0.51
N SER A 48 -20.72 -11.57 0.26
CA SER A 48 -21.59 -10.68 1.03
C SER A 48 -21.60 -9.25 0.47
N ILE A 49 -22.71 -8.54 0.63
CA ILE A 49 -22.82 -7.10 0.31
C ILE A 49 -21.83 -6.24 1.11
N TRP A 50 -21.41 -6.74 2.27
CA TRP A 50 -20.42 -6.09 3.13
C TRP A 50 -18.99 -6.13 2.56
N PHE A 51 -18.75 -6.86 1.46
CA PHE A 51 -17.47 -6.91 0.74
C PHE A 51 -16.88 -5.54 0.40
N VAL A 52 -17.71 -4.52 0.19
CA VAL A 52 -17.24 -3.18 -0.16
C VAL A 52 -16.43 -2.53 0.97
N ALA A 53 -16.77 -2.83 2.23
CA ALA A 53 -16.08 -2.29 3.40
C ALA A 53 -14.60 -2.73 3.49
N PRO A 54 -14.26 -4.03 3.43
CA PRO A 54 -12.87 -4.45 3.44
C PRO A 54 -12.11 -4.04 2.17
N VAL A 55 -12.75 -3.92 1.00
CA VAL A 55 -12.08 -3.33 -0.18
C VAL A 55 -11.74 -1.86 0.06
N ALA A 56 -12.61 -1.08 0.70
CA ALA A 56 -12.30 0.31 1.08
C ALA A 56 -11.18 0.40 2.13
N LEU A 57 -11.08 -0.60 3.03
CA LEU A 57 -9.97 -0.70 3.98
C LEU A 57 -8.64 -0.97 3.27
N VAL A 58 -8.65 -1.84 2.25
CA VAL A 58 -7.50 -2.06 1.39
C VAL A 58 -7.13 -0.76 0.69
N THR A 59 -8.05 -0.05 0.02
CA THR A 59 -7.70 1.21 -0.67
C THR A 59 -7.11 2.27 0.27
N LEU A 60 -7.60 2.34 1.52
CA LEU A 60 -7.01 3.16 2.57
C LEU A 60 -5.55 2.80 2.84
N ALA A 61 -5.24 1.51 3.02
CA ALA A 61 -3.89 1.03 3.26
C ALA A 61 -2.92 1.39 2.12
N TRP A 62 -3.32 1.20 0.86
CA TRP A 62 -2.50 1.56 -0.29
C TRP A 62 -2.32 3.07 -0.42
N ALA A 63 -3.36 3.86 -0.15
CA ALA A 63 -3.29 5.33 -0.15
C ALA A 63 -2.32 5.89 0.92
N MET A 64 -2.06 5.13 1.99
CA MET A 64 -1.00 5.43 2.94
C MET A 64 0.38 5.00 2.42
N ALA A 65 0.52 3.74 2.00
CA ALA A 65 1.81 3.13 1.71
C ALA A 65 2.49 3.69 0.45
N ILE A 66 1.73 3.90 -0.64
CA ILE A 66 2.30 4.31 -1.94
C ILE A 66 3.07 5.64 -1.83
N PRO A 67 2.48 6.76 -1.37
CA PRO A 67 3.20 8.03 -1.29
C PRO A 67 4.34 7.99 -0.26
N LEU A 68 4.22 7.15 0.78
CA LEU A 68 5.26 6.97 1.78
C LEU A 68 6.51 6.31 1.19
N VAL A 69 6.34 5.21 0.46
CA VAL A 69 7.45 4.47 -0.16
C VAL A 69 8.05 5.25 -1.32
N LEU A 70 7.22 5.79 -2.24
CA LEU A 70 7.72 6.58 -3.37
C LEU A 70 8.38 7.88 -2.90
N GLY A 71 7.75 8.58 -1.94
CA GLY A 71 8.29 9.82 -1.39
C GLY A 71 9.63 9.62 -0.69
N SER A 72 9.75 8.57 0.13
CA SER A 72 11.01 8.23 0.80
C SER A 72 12.09 7.81 -0.19
N ALA A 73 11.77 6.98 -1.20
CA ALA A 73 12.72 6.62 -2.24
C ALA A 73 13.19 7.83 -3.05
N LEU A 74 12.28 8.72 -3.45
CA LEU A 74 12.61 9.91 -4.24
C LEU A 74 13.43 10.94 -3.45
N SER A 75 13.28 10.96 -2.12
CA SER A 75 14.10 11.82 -1.25
C SER A 75 15.60 11.50 -1.35
N ALA A 76 15.95 10.25 -1.61
CA ALA A 76 17.34 9.80 -1.81
C ALA A 76 17.94 10.23 -3.17
N TYR A 77 17.10 10.62 -4.13
CA TYR A 77 17.51 11.04 -5.48
C TYR A 77 17.28 12.55 -5.68
N GLY A 78 17.69 13.36 -4.70
CA GLY A 78 17.49 14.81 -4.66
C GLY A 78 17.93 15.54 -5.94
N ASP A 79 19.09 15.18 -6.48
CA ASP A 79 19.70 15.85 -7.62
C ASP A 79 19.04 15.50 -8.97
N CYS A 80 18.31 14.39 -9.03
CA CYS A 80 17.71 13.87 -10.27
C CYS A 80 16.25 13.42 -10.09
N ARG A 81 15.49 14.14 -9.23
CA ARG A 81 14.10 13.78 -8.86
C ARG A 81 13.16 13.58 -10.05
N GLY A 82 13.28 14.40 -11.10
CA GLY A 82 12.41 14.27 -12.28
C GLY A 82 12.59 12.92 -12.99
N THR A 83 13.85 12.55 -13.26
CA THR A 83 14.21 11.29 -13.91
C THR A 83 13.91 10.08 -13.03
N ALA A 84 14.29 10.13 -11.75
CA ALA A 84 13.98 9.08 -10.79
C ALA A 84 12.46 8.86 -10.65
N GLY A 85 11.69 9.95 -10.65
CA GLY A 85 10.22 9.91 -10.64
C GLY A 85 9.64 9.23 -11.87
N ALA A 86 10.19 9.48 -13.07
CA ALA A 86 9.76 8.81 -14.30
C ALA A 86 10.02 7.29 -14.25
N PHE A 87 11.19 6.87 -13.77
CA PHE A 87 11.50 5.45 -13.59
C PHE A 87 10.63 4.77 -12.53
N PHE A 88 10.41 5.41 -11.37
CA PHE A 88 9.53 4.87 -10.34
C PHE A 88 8.07 4.80 -10.81
N GLY A 89 7.59 5.80 -11.53
CA GLY A 89 6.26 5.79 -12.14
C GLY A 89 6.11 4.67 -13.17
N LEU A 90 7.08 4.51 -14.07
CA LEU A 90 7.09 3.41 -15.05
C LEU A 90 7.08 2.05 -14.36
N PHE A 91 7.97 1.83 -13.39
CA PHE A 91 8.04 0.58 -12.64
C PHE A 91 6.73 0.29 -11.90
N TYR A 92 6.14 1.30 -11.25
CA TYR A 92 4.87 1.19 -10.55
C TYR A 92 3.73 0.75 -11.48
N TYR A 93 3.58 1.38 -12.65
CA TYR A 93 2.52 1.03 -13.59
C TYR A 93 2.73 -0.34 -14.26
N VAL A 94 3.98 -0.72 -14.55
CA VAL A 94 4.30 -2.06 -15.05
C VAL A 94 3.94 -3.12 -14.00
N LEU A 95 4.26 -2.87 -12.73
CA LEU A 95 3.95 -3.78 -11.64
C LEU A 95 2.44 -3.94 -11.43
N ILE A 96 1.66 -2.85 -11.54
CA ILE A 96 0.19 -2.92 -11.53
C ILE A 96 -0.32 -3.81 -12.67
N GLY A 97 0.18 -3.60 -13.89
CA GLY A 97 -0.23 -4.39 -15.06
C GLY A 97 0.07 -5.88 -14.86
N ALA A 98 1.29 -6.21 -14.43
CA ALA A 98 1.69 -7.59 -14.14
C ALA A 98 0.86 -8.21 -13.01
N GLY A 99 0.61 -7.46 -11.94
CA GLY A 99 -0.23 -7.90 -10.83
C GLY A 99 -1.68 -8.16 -11.24
N LEU A 100 -2.24 -7.30 -12.10
CA LEU A 100 -3.59 -7.48 -12.64
C LEU A 100 -3.69 -8.71 -13.54
N LEU A 101 -2.69 -8.96 -14.39
CA LEU A 101 -2.61 -10.17 -15.22
C LEU A 101 -2.54 -11.43 -14.33
N ALA A 102 -1.68 -11.44 -13.32
CA ALA A 102 -1.54 -12.56 -12.39
C ALA A 102 -2.83 -12.80 -11.59
N ALA A 103 -3.47 -11.74 -11.08
CA ALA A 103 -4.74 -11.83 -10.38
C ALA A 103 -5.87 -12.32 -11.30
N GLY A 104 -5.86 -11.91 -12.57
CA GLY A 104 -6.81 -12.37 -13.59
C GLY A 104 -6.67 -13.86 -13.92
N TRP A 105 -5.47 -14.42 -13.86
CA TRP A 105 -5.27 -15.88 -13.97
C TRP A 105 -5.81 -16.62 -12.75
N GLY A 106 -5.62 -16.08 -11.55
CA GLY A 106 -6.08 -16.71 -10.31
C GLY A 106 -7.58 -16.56 -10.04
N GLN A 107 -8.28 -15.63 -10.71
CA GLN A 107 -9.72 -15.30 -10.54
C GLN A 107 -10.13 -15.11 -9.05
N SER A 108 -9.18 -14.78 -8.18
CA SER A 108 -9.38 -14.65 -6.75
C SER A 108 -8.70 -13.38 -6.25
N LEU A 109 -9.53 -12.35 -6.07
CA LEU A 109 -9.06 -11.05 -5.56
C LEU A 109 -8.51 -11.21 -4.14
N GLY A 110 -9.22 -11.92 -3.27
CA GLY A 110 -8.80 -12.13 -1.87
C GLY A 110 -7.46 -12.84 -1.76
N ALA A 111 -7.25 -13.93 -2.51
CA ALA A 111 -5.97 -14.64 -2.50
C ALA A 111 -4.83 -13.77 -3.04
N SER A 112 -5.08 -13.02 -4.12
CA SER A 112 -4.10 -12.09 -4.70
C SER A 112 -3.69 -11.00 -3.69
N LEU A 113 -4.66 -10.44 -2.96
CA LEU A 113 -4.40 -9.46 -1.90
C LEU A 113 -3.59 -10.05 -0.75
N LEU A 114 -3.84 -11.29 -0.35
CA LEU A 114 -3.07 -11.96 0.70
C LEU A 114 -1.63 -12.21 0.29
N VAL A 115 -1.39 -12.64 -0.96
CA VAL A 115 -0.05 -12.80 -1.52
C VAL A 115 0.67 -11.45 -1.55
N CYS A 116 0.02 -10.40 -2.07
CA CYS A 116 0.56 -9.05 -2.08
C CYS A 116 0.87 -8.53 -0.68
N ALA A 117 0.01 -8.78 0.30
CA ALA A 117 0.23 -8.42 1.70
C ALA A 117 1.46 -9.14 2.26
N GLY A 118 1.60 -10.44 2.01
CA GLY A 118 2.77 -11.23 2.43
C GLY A 118 4.08 -10.71 1.85
N VAL A 119 4.10 -10.45 0.53
CA VAL A 119 5.26 -9.84 -0.16
C VAL A 119 5.57 -8.45 0.40
N SER A 120 4.53 -7.65 0.66
CA SER A 120 4.68 -6.29 1.20
C SER A 120 5.22 -6.29 2.63
N ILE A 121 4.78 -7.22 3.47
CA ILE A 121 5.31 -7.38 4.84
C ILE A 121 6.78 -7.81 4.79
N PHE A 122 7.11 -8.79 3.94
CA PHE A 122 8.48 -9.27 3.78
C PHE A 122 9.43 -8.18 3.26
N ALA A 123 9.03 -7.46 2.21
CA ALA A 123 9.80 -6.33 1.68
C ALA A 123 9.86 -5.15 2.66
N GLY A 124 8.74 -4.87 3.34
CA GLY A 124 8.59 -3.82 4.34
C GLY A 124 9.40 -4.07 5.61
N TRP A 125 9.68 -5.33 5.96
CA TRP A 125 10.50 -5.69 7.12
C TRP A 125 11.86 -4.97 7.07
N ARG A 126 12.54 -5.03 5.92
CA ARG A 126 13.83 -4.35 5.71
C ARG A 126 13.70 -2.84 5.92
N TYR A 127 12.62 -2.23 5.42
CA TYR A 127 12.33 -0.79 5.58
C TYR A 127 12.06 -0.40 7.04
N ILE A 128 11.29 -1.19 7.78
CA ILE A 128 10.97 -0.94 9.19
C ILE A 128 12.25 -1.00 10.04
N THR A 129 13.11 -2.00 9.82
CA THR A 129 14.35 -2.15 10.60
C THR A 129 15.41 -1.07 10.36
N VAL A 130 15.40 -0.43 9.19
CA VAL A 130 16.41 0.57 8.82
C VAL A 130 16.05 1.97 9.34
N PHE A 131 14.76 2.33 9.37
CA PHE A 131 14.32 3.67 9.79
C PHE A 131 14.02 3.81 11.30
N ASP A 132 13.87 2.71 12.05
CA ASP A 132 13.67 2.76 13.51
C ASP A 132 14.98 2.99 14.30
N ARG A 133 16.12 3.08 13.59
CA ARG A 133 17.46 3.37 14.16
C ARG A 133 17.93 4.81 13.91
N GLY A 134 17.10 5.66 13.31
CA GLY A 134 17.43 7.05 12.97
C GLY A 134 16.83 8.07 13.93
#